data_AF-A0A9E4KZX8-F1
#
_entry.id   AF-A0A9E4KZX8-F1
#
_cell.length_a   1.000
_cell.length_b   1.000
_cell.length_c   1.000
_cell.angle_alpha   90.00
_cell.angle_beta   90.00
_cell.angle_gamma   90.00
#
_symmetry.space_group_name_H-M   'P 1'
#
loop_
_entity.id
_entity.type
_entity.pdbx_description
1 polymer ?
#
loop_
_entity_poly.entity_id
_entity_poly.type
_entity_poly.pdbx_seq_one_letter_code
_entity_poly.pdbx_strand_id
1 'polypeptide(L)'
;MTNNSAWIEVSLQVDGESAEAVAEVLERFGHQGVSLEQDGIPPDIWDEGQVPPPQSLTLRAYFPDDDELEATQSQLETALGHMRLMYPMPTPVYRKVEDDDWAEAWKAHYEPLRVGKRLLIRPLWIDLPLAP
;
A
#
# COMPACT_ATOMS: atom_id res chain seq x y z
N MET A 1 -20.42 20.53 -5.95
CA MET A 1 -20.05 19.26 -6.61
C MET A 1 -18.94 18.70 -5.76
N THR A 2 -19.23 17.71 -4.92
CA THR A 2 -18.22 17.04 -4.10
C THR A 2 -17.34 16.24 -5.05
N ASN A 3 -16.08 16.64 -5.18
CA ASN A 3 -15.10 15.92 -5.97
C ASN A 3 -14.73 14.66 -5.19
N ASN A 4 -15.40 13.56 -5.47
CA ASN A 4 -15.12 12.27 -4.87
C ASN A 4 -13.95 11.66 -5.66
N SER A 5 -12.72 11.89 -5.21
CA SER A 5 -11.50 11.52 -5.93
C SER A 5 -11.17 10.04 -5.72
N ALA A 6 -11.82 9.14 -6.46
CA ALA A 6 -11.48 7.73 -6.39
C ALA A 6 -10.09 7.43 -6.98
N TRP A 7 -9.49 6.36 -6.50
CA TRP A 7 -8.20 5.83 -6.92
C TRP A 7 -8.35 4.40 -7.42
N ILE A 8 -7.46 3.99 -8.30
CA ILE A 8 -7.29 2.59 -8.69
C ILE A 8 -5.99 2.08 -8.08
N GLU A 9 -6.10 1.13 -7.16
CA GLU A 9 -4.98 0.31 -6.73
C GLU A 9 -4.71 -0.75 -7.79
N VAL A 10 -3.46 -0.81 -8.25
CA VAL A 10 -2.95 -1.89 -9.08
C VAL A 10 -1.98 -2.71 -8.24
N SER A 11 -2.20 -4.02 -8.15
CA SER A 11 -1.34 -4.92 -7.39
C SER A 11 -0.82 -6.10 -8.21
N LEU A 12 0.43 -6.49 -7.92
CA LEU A 12 1.08 -7.67 -8.50
C LEU A 12 1.78 -8.46 -7.39
N GLN A 13 1.62 -9.78 -7.43
CA GLN A 13 2.32 -10.69 -6.55
C GLN A 13 3.49 -11.35 -7.30
N VAL A 14 4.72 -11.05 -6.89
CA VAL A 14 5.96 -11.43 -7.58
C VAL A 14 6.93 -12.12 -6.63
N ASP A 15 8.03 -12.66 -7.15
CA ASP A 15 9.16 -13.13 -6.34
C ASP A 15 10.15 -11.98 -6.05
N GLY A 16 11.15 -12.27 -5.20
CA GLY A 16 12.18 -11.29 -4.85
C GLY A 16 13.12 -10.89 -6.00
N GLU A 17 13.22 -11.69 -7.07
CA GLU A 17 14.11 -11.40 -8.20
C GLU A 17 13.48 -10.37 -9.14
N SER A 18 12.17 -10.48 -9.39
CA SER A 18 11.42 -9.62 -10.29
C SER A 18 10.87 -8.35 -9.64
N ALA A 19 10.85 -8.27 -8.30
CA ALA A 19 10.25 -7.17 -7.56
C ALA A 19 10.75 -5.78 -7.96
N GLU A 20 12.06 -5.56 -8.02
CA GLU A 20 12.62 -4.24 -8.34
C GLU A 20 12.24 -3.78 -9.75
N ALA A 21 12.29 -4.70 -10.73
CA ALA A 21 11.93 -4.39 -12.10
C ALA A 21 10.44 -4.08 -12.27
N VAL A 22 9.57 -4.81 -11.55
CA VAL A 22 8.13 -4.54 -11.55
C VAL A 22 7.82 -3.24 -10.81
N ALA A 23 8.51 -2.93 -9.72
CA ALA A 23 8.40 -1.65 -9.02
C ALA A 23 8.74 -0.49 -9.95
N GLU A 24 9.84 -0.58 -10.67
CA GLU A 24 10.28 0.46 -11.62
C GLU A 24 9.24 0.69 -12.72
N VAL A 25 8.61 -0.38 -13.25
CA VAL A 25 7.52 -0.24 -14.22
C VAL A 25 6.29 0.40 -13.60
N LEU A 26 5.87 -0.03 -12.41
CA LEU A 26 4.73 0.55 -11.71
C LEU A 26 4.95 2.03 -11.38
N GLU A 27 6.15 2.41 -10.94
CA GLU A 27 6.49 3.79 -10.57
C GLU A 27 6.41 4.76 -11.76
N ARG A 28 6.71 4.30 -12.97
CA ARG A 28 6.62 5.13 -14.19
C ARG A 28 5.19 5.61 -14.48
N PHE A 29 4.19 4.82 -14.09
CA PHE A 29 2.79 5.09 -14.41
C PHE A 29 1.96 5.46 -13.18
N GLY A 30 2.34 4.97 -11.99
CA GLY A 30 1.65 5.19 -10.74
C GLY A 30 1.94 6.55 -10.12
N HIS A 31 1.05 6.98 -9.23
CA HIS A 31 1.17 8.22 -8.48
C HIS A 31 1.99 8.01 -7.20
N GLN A 32 3.02 8.84 -6.99
CA GLN A 32 3.78 8.95 -5.74
C GLN A 32 4.43 7.65 -5.22
N GLY A 33 4.80 6.74 -6.13
CA GLY A 33 5.65 5.59 -5.82
C GLY A 33 4.91 4.27 -5.70
N VAL A 34 5.61 3.28 -5.13
CA VAL A 34 5.16 1.88 -5.07
C VAL A 34 5.34 1.36 -3.65
N SER A 35 4.30 0.73 -3.12
CA SER A 35 4.34 -0.03 -1.87
C SER A 35 4.82 -1.44 -2.15
N LEU A 36 5.73 -1.95 -1.34
CA LEU A 36 6.20 -3.33 -1.37
C LEU A 36 5.92 -3.99 -0.03
N GLU A 37 5.17 -5.08 -0.05
CA GLU A 37 4.73 -5.81 1.13
C GLU A 37 5.26 -7.26 1.07
N GLN A 38 5.90 -7.69 2.15
CA GLN A 38 6.29 -9.09 2.36
C GLN A 38 5.32 -9.75 3.33
N ASP A 39 4.52 -10.68 2.82
CA ASP A 39 3.60 -11.45 3.65
C ASP A 39 4.36 -12.46 4.53
N GLY A 40 3.79 -12.73 5.70
CA GLY A 40 4.17 -13.90 6.51
C GLY A 40 5.46 -13.76 7.30
N ILE A 41 5.90 -12.53 7.64
CA ILE A 41 6.95 -12.34 8.64
C ILE A 41 6.31 -12.31 10.05
N PRO A 42 6.47 -13.35 10.89
CA PRO A 42 5.92 -13.35 12.24
C PRO A 42 6.56 -12.25 13.09
N PRO A 43 5.81 -11.55 13.97
CA PRO A 43 6.34 -10.46 14.80
C PRO A 43 7.58 -10.86 15.60
N ASP A 44 7.60 -12.08 16.11
CA ASP A 44 8.68 -12.62 16.95
C ASP A 44 10.03 -12.70 16.22
N ILE A 45 10.02 -12.82 14.89
CA ILE A 45 11.23 -12.91 14.04
C ILE A 45 11.86 -11.53 13.82
N TRP A 46 11.09 -10.44 13.93
CA TRP A 46 11.59 -9.08 13.72
C TRP A 46 12.61 -8.69 14.79
N ASP A 47 12.36 -9.08 16.04
CA ASP A 47 13.22 -8.74 17.20
C ASP A 47 14.59 -9.45 17.15
N GLU A 48 14.70 -10.55 16.42
CA GLU A 48 15.94 -11.33 16.28
C GLU A 48 16.79 -10.91 15.06
N GLY A 49 16.30 -9.96 14.25
CA GLY A 49 17.03 -9.42 13.09
C GLY A 49 17.19 -10.40 11.92
N GLN A 50 16.48 -11.53 11.93
CA GLN A 50 16.57 -12.57 10.90
C GLN A 50 15.30 -12.62 10.06
N VAL A 51 15.09 -11.62 9.20
CA VAL A 51 13.99 -11.66 8.23
C VAL A 51 14.32 -12.69 7.13
N PRO A 52 13.54 -13.77 6.97
CA PRO A 52 13.78 -14.72 5.90
C PRO A 52 13.55 -14.05 4.54
N PRO A 53 14.25 -14.49 3.48
CA PRO A 53 14.01 -13.96 2.16
C PRO A 53 12.53 -14.14 1.78
N PRO A 54 11.89 -13.13 1.16
CA PRO A 54 10.50 -13.22 0.77
C PRO A 54 10.29 -14.37 -0.22
N GLN A 55 9.35 -15.25 0.08
CA GLN A 55 8.87 -16.23 -0.92
C GLN A 55 8.03 -15.55 -1.99
N SER A 56 7.34 -14.47 -1.61
CA SER A 56 6.58 -13.63 -2.51
C SER A 56 6.45 -12.22 -1.93
N LEU A 57 6.35 -11.24 -2.82
CA LEU A 57 6.18 -9.83 -2.52
C LEU A 57 4.94 -9.31 -3.25
N THR A 58 4.13 -8.53 -2.55
CA THR A 58 2.99 -7.83 -3.13
C THR A 58 3.40 -6.39 -3.38
N LEU A 59 3.46 -6.00 -4.65
CA LEU A 59 3.69 -4.62 -5.05
C LEU A 59 2.35 -3.94 -5.33
N ARG A 60 2.20 -2.69 -4.89
CA ARG A 60 1.00 -1.89 -5.12
C ARG A 60 1.35 -0.48 -5.56
N ALA A 61 0.67 0.00 -6.59
CA ALA A 61 0.72 1.39 -7.02
C ALA A 61 -0.70 1.94 -7.16
N TYR A 62 -0.85 3.25 -7.04
CA TYR A 62 -2.15 3.91 -7.05
C TYR A 62 -2.23 4.91 -8.19
N PHE A 63 -3.38 4.94 -8.86
CA PHE A 63 -3.62 5.74 -10.05
C PHE A 63 -4.88 6.56 -9.83
N PRO A 64 -4.93 7.83 -10.25
CA PRO A 64 -6.17 8.60 -10.19
C PRO A 64 -7.23 7.93 -11.08
N ASP A 65 -8.47 7.86 -10.59
CA ASP A 65 -9.63 7.44 -11.39
C ASP A 65 -10.12 8.64 -12.23
N ASP A 66 -9.35 9.00 -13.26
CA ASP A 66 -9.61 10.11 -14.18
C ASP A 66 -9.69 9.66 -15.65
N ASP A 67 -9.87 10.62 -16.57
CA ASP A 67 -10.03 10.35 -17.99
C ASP A 67 -8.77 9.73 -18.65
N GLU A 68 -7.60 9.82 -18.02
CA GLU A 68 -6.33 9.26 -18.53
C GLU A 68 -6.08 7.81 -18.04
N LEU A 69 -6.91 7.30 -17.12
CA LEU A 69 -6.75 5.99 -16.50
C LEU A 69 -6.65 4.86 -17.54
N GLU A 70 -7.57 4.80 -18.50
CA GLU A 70 -7.62 3.70 -19.49
C GLU A 70 -6.36 3.68 -20.37
N ALA A 71 -5.89 4.86 -20.79
CA ALA A 71 -4.65 5.00 -21.55
C ALA A 71 -3.44 4.54 -20.73
N THR A 72 -3.39 4.93 -19.45
CA THR A 72 -2.30 4.56 -18.53
C THR A 72 -2.29 3.07 -18.26
N GLN A 73 -3.45 2.44 -18.03
CA GLN A 73 -3.59 0.99 -17.88
C GLN A 73 -3.11 0.25 -19.14
N SER A 74 -3.48 0.72 -20.34
CA SER A 74 -3.01 0.10 -21.58
C SER A 74 -1.48 0.15 -21.74
N GLN A 75 -0.85 1.26 -21.34
CA GLN A 75 0.61 1.41 -21.36
C GLN A 75 1.28 0.49 -20.33
N LEU A 76 0.71 0.40 -19.13
CA LEU A 76 1.18 -0.50 -18.08
C LEU A 76 1.11 -1.97 -18.53
N GLU A 77 -0.03 -2.40 -19.07
CA GLU A 77 -0.22 -3.76 -19.61
C GLU A 77 0.78 -4.06 -20.73
N THR A 78 1.06 -3.09 -21.60
CA THR A 78 2.09 -3.24 -22.66
C THR A 78 3.48 -3.42 -22.06
N ALA A 79 3.86 -2.60 -21.08
CA ALA A 79 5.15 -2.71 -20.41
C ALA A 79 5.33 -4.05 -19.69
N LEU A 80 4.32 -4.48 -18.92
CA LEU A 80 4.28 -5.80 -18.28
C LEU A 80 4.30 -6.93 -19.32
N GLY A 81 3.63 -6.75 -20.45
CA GLY A 81 3.65 -7.67 -21.59
C GLY A 81 5.04 -7.88 -22.17
N HIS A 82 5.85 -6.82 -22.28
CA HIS A 82 7.25 -6.94 -22.70
C HIS A 82 8.09 -7.71 -21.68
N MET A 83 7.87 -7.48 -20.38
CA MET A 83 8.57 -8.23 -19.33
C MET A 83 8.25 -9.73 -19.36
N ARG A 84 6.99 -10.10 -19.67
CA ARG A 84 6.56 -11.50 -19.82
C ARG A 84 7.35 -12.30 -20.85
N LEU A 85 7.97 -11.63 -21.82
CA LEU A 85 8.81 -12.27 -22.83
C LEU A 85 10.16 -12.73 -22.27
N MET A 86 10.60 -12.13 -21.15
CA MET A 86 11.90 -12.38 -20.52
C MET A 86 11.78 -13.18 -19.21
N TYR A 87 10.71 -12.95 -18.45
CA TYR A 87 10.46 -13.60 -17.16
C TYR A 87 8.97 -13.84 -16.95
N PRO A 88 8.52 -14.95 -16.33
CA PRO A 88 7.11 -15.16 -16.03
C PRO A 88 6.54 -14.05 -15.13
N MET A 89 5.68 -13.18 -15.67
CA MET A 89 5.04 -12.12 -14.87
C MET A 89 3.58 -12.47 -14.54
N PRO A 90 3.13 -12.16 -13.30
CA PRO A 90 1.72 -12.26 -12.93
C PRO A 90 0.86 -11.25 -13.70
N THR A 91 -0.45 -11.46 -13.67
CA THR A 91 -1.44 -10.47 -14.17
C THR A 91 -1.77 -9.48 -13.08
N PRO A 92 -1.72 -8.16 -13.37
CA PRO A 92 -2.09 -7.16 -12.41
C PRO A 92 -3.56 -7.28 -12.02
N VAL A 93 -3.83 -7.00 -10.75
CA VAL A 93 -5.18 -6.92 -10.18
C VAL A 93 -5.51 -5.46 -9.97
N TYR A 94 -6.68 -5.04 -10.46
CA TYR A 94 -7.16 -3.66 -10.35
C TYR A 94 -8.30 -3.60 -9.33
N ARG A 95 -8.19 -2.68 -8.38
CA ARG A 95 -9.19 -2.45 -7.34
C ARG A 95 -9.46 -0.97 -7.20
N LYS A 96 -10.74 -0.57 -7.29
CA LYS A 96 -11.16 0.79 -6.97
C LYS A 96 -11.10 1.02 -5.46
N VAL A 97 -10.50 2.14 -5.06
CA VAL A 97 -10.33 2.61 -3.70
C VAL A 97 -10.93 4.01 -3.64
N GLU A 98 -11.94 4.21 -2.82
CA GLU A 98 -12.54 5.54 -2.62
C GLU A 98 -11.58 6.43 -1.81
N ASP A 99 -11.52 7.73 -2.13
CA ASP A 99 -10.67 8.70 -1.40
C ASP A 99 -11.05 8.81 0.08
N ASP A 100 -12.34 8.59 0.36
CA ASP A 100 -12.96 8.94 1.63
C ASP A 100 -12.20 8.30 2.79
N ASP A 101 -11.45 9.17 3.47
CA ASP A 101 -10.84 8.98 4.78
C ASP A 101 -9.72 7.92 4.90
N TRP A 102 -9.00 7.49 3.86
CA TRP A 102 -7.85 6.57 4.10
C TRP A 102 -6.80 7.18 5.06
N ALA A 103 -6.58 8.49 4.95
CA ALA A 103 -5.69 9.24 5.85
C ALA A 103 -6.23 9.39 7.28
N GLU A 104 -7.52 9.10 7.51
CA GLU A 104 -8.23 9.39 8.77
C GLU A 104 -8.86 8.13 9.38
N ALA A 105 -9.05 7.06 8.62
CA ALA A 105 -9.73 5.81 9.01
C ALA A 105 -9.03 5.15 10.20
N TRP A 106 -7.70 5.25 10.26
CA TRP A 106 -6.93 4.76 11.40
C TRP A 106 -7.25 5.51 12.70
N LYS A 107 -7.70 6.78 12.64
CA LYS A 107 -8.06 7.57 13.83
C LYS A 107 -9.26 6.98 14.56
N ALA A 108 -10.17 6.33 13.84
CA ALA A 108 -11.34 5.65 14.43
C ALA A 108 -10.96 4.43 15.28
N HIS A 109 -9.77 3.86 15.04
CA HIS A 109 -9.28 2.66 15.73
C HIS A 109 -8.16 2.95 16.73
N TYR A 110 -7.77 4.22 16.92
CA TYR A 110 -6.74 4.59 17.89
C TYR A 110 -7.32 4.76 19.28
N GLU A 111 -6.83 3.98 20.25
CA GLU A 111 -7.21 4.11 21.66
C GLU A 111 -6.13 4.84 22.47
N PRO A 112 -6.49 5.85 23.29
CA PRO A 112 -5.55 6.51 24.18
C PRO A 112 -4.89 5.56 25.17
N LEU A 113 -3.58 5.67 25.32
CA LEU A 113 -2.79 4.80 26.16
C LEU A 113 -2.59 5.41 27.55
N ARG A 114 -3.09 4.72 28.59
CA ARG A 114 -2.82 5.08 29.98
C ARG A 114 -1.62 4.30 30.52
N VAL A 115 -0.58 5.03 30.94
CA VAL A 115 0.63 4.46 31.52
C VAL A 115 0.62 4.69 33.03
N GLY A 116 0.25 3.65 33.78
CA GLY A 116 0.08 3.72 35.23
C GLY A 116 -1.03 4.69 35.64
N LYS A 117 -0.88 5.34 36.80
CA LYS A 117 -1.95 6.19 37.38
C LYS A 117 -1.92 7.65 36.95
N ARG A 118 -0.76 8.16 36.50
CA ARG A 118 -0.50 9.61 36.34
C ARG A 118 -0.18 10.06 34.91
N LEU A 119 -0.06 9.15 33.95
CA LEU A 119 0.28 9.49 32.56
C LEU A 119 -0.80 8.95 31.62
N LEU A 120 -1.32 9.84 30.79
CA LEU A 120 -2.22 9.52 29.69
C LEU A 120 -1.62 10.08 28.40
N ILE A 121 -1.38 9.21 27.42
CA ILE A 121 -0.96 9.56 26.07
C ILE A 121 -2.20 9.50 25.19
N ARG A 122 -2.62 10.65 24.66
CA ARG A 122 -3.77 10.74 23.75
C ARG A 122 -3.40 11.54 22.51
N PRO A 123 -4.00 11.24 21.35
CA PRO A 123 -3.91 12.10 20.19
C PRO A 123 -4.81 13.33 20.36
N LEU A 124 -4.51 14.39 19.60
CA LEU A 124 -5.18 15.69 19.72
C LEU A 124 -6.69 15.65 19.41
N TRP A 125 -7.13 14.71 18.57
CA TRP A 125 -8.53 14.59 18.13
C TRP A 125 -9.41 13.79 19.10
N ILE A 126 -8.87 13.13 20.12
CA ILE A 126 -9.66 12.37 21.08
C ILE A 126 -9.90 13.21 22.32
N ASP A 127 -11.15 13.62 22.56
CA ASP A 127 -11.52 14.34 23.77
C ASP A 127 -11.86 13.37 24.91
N LEU A 128 -10.96 13.28 25.89
CA LEU A 128 -11.14 12.46 27.09
C LEU A 128 -10.95 13.33 28.32
N PRO A 129 -11.84 13.23 29.32
CA PRO A 129 -11.65 13.91 30.59
C PRO A 129 -10.39 13.36 31.28
N LEU A 130 -9.47 14.27 31.62
CA LEU A 130 -8.34 13.95 32.47
C LEU A 130 -8.90 13.69 33.88
N ALA A 131 -8.93 12.43 34.29
CA ALA A 131 -9.21 12.10 35.68
C ALA A 131 -8.17 12.81 36.59
N PRO A 132 -8.59 13.37 37.74
CA PRO A 132 -7.70 14.09 38.65
C PRO A 132 -6.56 13.22 39.19
#